data_AF-A0AAW5SKP1-F1
#
_entry.id   AF-A0AAW5SKP1-F1
#
_cell.length_a   1.000
_cell.length_b   1.000
_cell.length_c   1.000
_cell.angle_alpha   90.00
_cell.angle_beta   90.00
_cell.angle_gamma   90.00
#
_symmetry.space_group_name_H-M   'P 1'
#
loop_
_entity.id
_entity.type
_entity.pdbx_description
1 polymer ?
#
loop_
_entity_poly.entity_id
_entity_poly.type
_entity_poly.pdbx_seq_one_letter_code
_entity_poly.pdbx_strand_id
1 'polypeptide(L)'
;MSTELPTRTDLFVNALAALDSARSALSDARDWLRSDWEPVDTALPHEAARARAEMLAAIGEAKDVIDAMKRDAYQAIESLAAGHH
;
A
#
# COMPACT_ATOMS: atom_id res chain seq x y z
N MET A 1 4.03 -23.70 23.42
CA MET A 1 3.71 -22.47 22.69
C MET A 1 3.18 -21.47 23.69
N SER A 2 3.80 -20.29 23.82
CA SER A 2 3.28 -19.26 24.72
C SER A 2 1.93 -18.76 24.18
N THR A 3 0.91 -18.74 25.01
CA THR A 3 -0.46 -18.28 24.70
C THR A 3 -0.65 -16.84 25.12
N GLU A 4 0.35 -15.99 24.94
CA GLU A 4 0.24 -14.56 25.25
C GLU A 4 -0.49 -13.86 24.11
N LEU A 5 -1.52 -13.09 24.49
CA LEU A 5 -2.25 -12.24 23.55
C LEU A 5 -1.33 -11.08 23.12
N PRO A 6 -1.43 -10.63 21.86
CA PRO A 6 -0.65 -9.49 21.38
C PRO A 6 -0.95 -8.24 22.22
N THR A 7 0.09 -7.45 22.50
CA THR A 7 -0.08 -6.15 23.15
C THR A 7 -0.77 -5.16 22.21
N ARG A 8 -1.26 -4.03 22.75
CA ARG A 8 -1.82 -2.96 21.92
C ARG A 8 -0.81 -2.44 20.90
N THR A 9 0.46 -2.34 21.27
CA THR A 9 1.55 -1.96 20.37
C THR A 9 1.73 -2.99 19.26
N ASP A 10 1.69 -4.29 19.59
CA ASP A 10 1.82 -5.36 18.59
C ASP A 10 0.69 -5.31 17.55
N LEU A 11 -0.52 -4.92 17.95
CA LEU A 11 -1.65 -4.75 17.01
C LEU A 11 -1.34 -3.70 15.94
N PHE A 12 -0.81 -2.53 16.34
CA PHE A 12 -0.47 -1.46 15.38
C PHE A 12 0.78 -1.81 14.55
N VAL A 13 1.77 -2.47 15.13
CA VAL A 13 2.97 -2.94 14.40
C VAL A 13 2.58 -3.95 13.33
N ASN A 14 1.73 -4.93 13.66
CA ASN A 14 1.24 -5.91 12.69
C ASN A 14 0.39 -5.24 11.60
N ALA A 15 -0.44 -4.25 11.95
CA ALA A 15 -1.21 -3.48 10.98
C ALA A 15 -0.30 -2.69 10.02
N LEU A 16 0.76 -2.05 10.53
CA LEU A 16 1.76 -1.35 9.71
C LEU A 16 2.43 -2.30 8.71
N ALA A 17 2.85 -3.49 9.15
CA ALA A 17 3.47 -4.48 8.27
C ALA A 17 2.52 -4.93 7.14
N ALA A 18 1.23 -5.10 7.45
CA ALA A 18 0.22 -5.43 6.44
C ALA A 18 -0.01 -4.27 5.45
N LEU A 19 -0.05 -3.03 5.93
CA LEU A 19 -0.18 -1.83 5.10
C LEU A 19 1.04 -1.63 4.19
N ASP A 20 2.25 -1.89 4.68
CA ASP A 20 3.47 -1.86 3.87
C ASP A 20 3.44 -2.90 2.75
N SER A 21 3.00 -4.12 3.07
CA SER A 21 2.83 -5.19 2.08
C SER A 21 1.81 -4.79 1.00
N ALA A 22 0.67 -4.22 1.39
CA ALA A 22 -0.34 -3.74 0.47
C ALA A 22 0.17 -2.61 -0.44
N ARG A 23 0.90 -1.64 0.13
CA ARG A 23 1.52 -0.55 -0.63
C ARG A 23 2.56 -1.07 -1.64
N SER A 24 3.34 -2.08 -1.25
CA SER A 24 4.33 -2.70 -2.14
C SER A 24 3.63 -3.39 -3.32
N ALA A 25 2.60 -4.19 -3.07
CA ALA A 25 1.83 -4.85 -4.12
C ALA A 25 1.19 -3.86 -5.12
N LEU A 26 0.72 -2.70 -4.65
CA LEU A 26 0.25 -1.62 -5.53
C LEU A 26 1.37 -1.01 -6.38
N SER A 27 2.59 -0.98 -5.85
CA SER A 27 3.75 -0.51 -6.61
C SER A 27 4.13 -1.50 -7.70
N ASP A 28 4.09 -2.79 -7.41
CA ASP A 28 4.31 -3.84 -8.40
C ASP A 28 3.26 -3.76 -9.52
N ALA A 29 1.97 -3.58 -9.18
CA ALA A 29 0.90 -3.40 -10.15
C ALA A 29 1.13 -2.16 -11.05
N ARG A 30 1.55 -1.04 -10.47
CA ARG A 30 1.93 0.17 -11.23
C ARG A 30 3.09 -0.13 -12.18
N ASP A 31 4.09 -0.87 -11.75
CA ASP A 31 5.30 -1.13 -12.53
C ASP A 31 5.00 -2.06 -13.71
N TRP A 32 4.12 -3.05 -13.53
CA TRP A 32 3.55 -3.82 -14.64
C TRP A 32 2.78 -2.94 -15.62
N LEU A 33 1.93 -2.03 -15.12
CA LEU A 33 1.19 -1.12 -15.99
C LEU A 33 2.11 -0.14 -16.71
N ARG A 34 3.23 0.29 -16.13
CA ARG A 34 4.19 1.21 -16.76
C ARG A 34 5.19 0.51 -17.66
N SER A 35 5.22 -0.81 -17.66
CA SER A 35 6.12 -1.58 -18.52
C SER A 35 5.78 -1.35 -19.99
N ASP A 36 6.80 -1.01 -20.78
CA ASP A 36 6.70 -0.85 -22.23
C ASP A 36 6.86 -2.19 -22.96
N TRP A 37 6.26 -3.27 -22.42
CA TRP A 37 6.35 -4.62 -22.99
C TRP A 37 5.41 -4.80 -24.20
N GLU A 38 5.24 -3.74 -24.99
CA GLU A 38 4.50 -3.81 -26.24
C GLU A 38 5.42 -4.37 -27.34
N PRO A 39 4.93 -5.29 -28.17
CA PRO A 39 5.58 -5.57 -29.45
C PRO A 39 5.79 -4.25 -30.20
N VAL A 40 7.00 -4.05 -30.73
CA VAL A 40 7.31 -2.90 -31.58
C VAL A 40 6.25 -2.84 -32.69
N ASP A 41 5.66 -1.65 -32.88
CA ASP A 41 4.64 -1.31 -33.90
C ASP A 41 3.18 -1.75 -33.64
N THR A 42 2.80 -2.18 -32.42
CA THR A 42 1.38 -2.36 -32.07
C THR A 42 0.90 -1.32 -31.07
N ALA A 43 0.08 -0.36 -31.52
CA ALA A 43 -0.55 0.59 -30.60
C ALA A 43 -1.58 -0.10 -29.69
N LEU A 44 -1.58 0.25 -28.41
CA LEU A 44 -2.65 -0.08 -27.46
C LEU A 44 -4.02 0.36 -28.01
N PRO A 45 -5.04 -0.51 -28.02
CA PRO A 45 -6.41 -0.10 -28.29
C PRO A 45 -6.85 1.02 -27.34
N HIS A 46 -7.66 1.95 -27.83
CA HIS A 46 -8.08 3.14 -27.06
C HIS A 46 -8.68 2.79 -25.69
N GLU A 47 -9.51 1.75 -25.62
CA GLU A 47 -10.12 1.29 -24.37
C GLU A 47 -9.07 0.77 -23.37
N ALA A 48 -8.07 0.02 -23.84
CA ALA A 48 -7.01 -0.49 -23.00
C ALA A 48 -6.06 0.63 -22.52
N ALA A 49 -5.78 1.61 -23.37
CA ALA A 49 -5.03 2.81 -22.97
C ALA A 49 -5.79 3.62 -21.91
N ARG A 50 -7.11 3.76 -22.05
CA ARG A 50 -7.97 4.43 -21.06
C ARG A 50 -7.98 3.68 -19.74
N ALA A 51 -8.19 2.37 -19.77
CA ALA A 51 -8.18 1.52 -18.57
C ALA A 51 -6.82 1.58 -17.85
N ARG A 52 -5.70 1.55 -18.60
CA ARG A 52 -4.34 1.72 -18.04
C ARG A 52 -4.21 3.04 -17.29
N ALA A 53 -4.67 4.14 -17.88
CA ALA A 53 -4.61 5.46 -17.25
C ALA A 53 -5.48 5.55 -15.98
N GLU A 54 -6.71 5.04 -16.04
CA GLU A 54 -7.63 4.98 -14.90
C GLU A 54 -7.07 4.14 -13.75
N MET A 55 -6.50 2.97 -14.05
CA MET A 55 -5.86 2.10 -13.05
C MET A 55 -4.64 2.77 -12.42
N LEU A 56 -3.78 3.44 -13.20
CA LEU A 56 -2.63 4.16 -12.65
C LEU A 56 -3.04 5.30 -11.71
N ALA A 57 -4.13 6.01 -12.02
CA ALA A 57 -4.69 7.03 -11.14
C ALA A 57 -5.22 6.42 -9.84
N ALA A 58 -6.06 5.38 -9.94
CA ALA A 58 -6.64 4.69 -8.78
C ALA A 58 -5.57 4.06 -7.86
N ILE A 59 -4.48 3.52 -8.43
CA ILE A 59 -3.34 3.03 -7.65
C ILE A 59 -2.67 4.17 -6.87
N GLY A 60 -2.53 5.34 -7.47
CA GLY A 60 -2.01 6.54 -6.79
C GLY A 60 -2.86 6.90 -5.57
N GLU A 61 -4.17 7.05 -5.77
CA GLU A 61 -5.12 7.38 -4.71
C GLU A 61 -5.12 6.33 -3.59
N ALA A 62 -5.11 5.04 -3.92
CA ALA A 62 -5.06 3.96 -2.93
C ALA A 62 -3.76 4.01 -2.10
N LYS A 63 -2.63 4.34 -2.72
CA LYS A 63 -1.35 4.49 -2.03
C LYS A 63 -1.34 5.68 -1.07
N ASP A 64 -2.01 6.77 -1.41
CA ASP A 64 -2.16 7.94 -0.53
C ASP A 64 -3.02 7.62 0.69
N VAL A 65 -4.10 6.86 0.51
CA VAL A 65 -4.93 6.35 1.62
C VAL A 65 -4.12 5.45 2.55
N ILE A 66 -3.35 4.50 2.00
CA ILE A 66 -2.49 3.63 2.80
C ILE A 66 -1.44 4.44 3.58
N ASP A 67 -0.83 5.46 2.95
CA ASP A 67 0.14 6.31 3.63
C ASP A 67 -0.50 7.10 4.78
N ALA A 68 -1.76 7.52 4.65
CA ALA A 68 -2.51 8.12 5.75
C ALA A 68 -2.72 7.14 6.90
N MET A 69 -3.20 5.93 6.61
CA MET A 69 -3.38 4.88 7.63
C MET A 69 -2.08 4.54 8.36
N LYS A 70 -0.94 4.52 7.64
CA LYS A 70 0.36 4.30 8.25
C LYS A 70 0.77 5.43 9.19
N ARG A 71 0.53 6.69 8.83
CA ARG A 71 0.79 7.84 9.72
C ARG A 71 -0.03 7.73 11.01
N ASP A 72 -1.31 7.38 10.91
CA ASP A 72 -2.18 7.22 12.08
C ASP A 72 -1.69 6.07 12.98
N ALA A 73 -1.24 4.96 12.40
CA ALA A 73 -0.67 3.85 13.15
C ALA A 73 0.65 4.22 13.85
N TYR A 74 1.53 5.00 13.21
CA TYR A 74 2.75 5.52 13.86
C TYR A 74 2.41 6.42 15.05
N GLN A 75 1.47 7.35 14.89
CA GLN A 75 1.02 8.22 15.97
C GLN A 75 0.44 7.43 17.16
N ALA A 76 -0.32 6.36 16.88
CA ALA A 76 -0.83 5.49 17.92
C ALA A 76 0.29 4.77 18.69
N ILE A 77 1.32 4.28 18.00
CA ILE A 77 2.48 3.64 18.62
C ILE A 77 3.24 4.63 19.52
N GLU A 78 3.50 5.84 19.03
CA GLU A 78 4.16 6.90 19.80
C GLU A 78 3.36 7.27 21.06
N SER A 79 2.04 7.41 20.93
CA SER A 79 1.15 7.69 22.06
C SER A 79 1.17 6.57 23.11
N LEU A 80 1.15 5.30 22.68
CA LEU A 80 1.25 4.15 23.57
C LEU A 80 2.61 4.07 24.26
N ALA A 81 3.71 4.46 23.59
CA ALA A 81 5.03 4.50 24.19
C ALA A 81 5.14 5.59 25.28
N ALA A 82 4.57 6.78 25.03
CA ALA A 82 4.60 7.91 25.96
C ALA A 82 3.72 7.70 27.21
N GLY A 83 2.65 6.90 27.11
CA GLY A 83 1.73 6.60 28.22
C GLY A 83 2.23 5.54 29.22
N HIS A 84 3.42 4.98 29.02
CA HIS A 84 4.04 4.00 29.93
C HIS A 84 5.11 4.60 30.86
N HIS A 85 5.06 5.91 31.12
CA HIS A 85 5.90 6.60 32.11
C HIS A 85 5.17 6.89 33.42
#